data_AF-A0AAD3D4V5-F1
#
_entry.id   AF-A0AAD3D4V5-F1
#
_cell.length_a   1.000
_cell.length_b   1.000
_cell.length_c   1.000
_cell.angle_alpha   90.00
_cell.angle_beta   90.00
_cell.angle_gamma   90.00
#
_symmetry.space_group_name_H-M   'P 1'
#
loop_
_entity.id
_entity.type
_entity.pdbx_description
1 polymer ?
#
loop_
_entity_poly.entity_id
_entity_poly.type
_entity_poly.pdbx_seq_one_letter_code
_entity_poly.pdbx_strand_id
1 'polypeptide(L)'
;MTSTIISHEREIPHPTGISLVDNILASTAFWSSLVMLAIISLLLLWEESIHTLRQNLPQTLTVVVDSMLGEIGGLGFIGLFLELCVTSSSDRGIGRILGEISEEFLGESEILLEVFENLHNAFFEVGIAFFLVMGTVVFAVLKRISELSEISQLAIDTDGDGEVSLEELANALNVESLIVDLDGDGKLSDDEIKFALRKVKNRNFFGEASLTAEERASEILLIRQEFLLDHNLTDSFQIEKYFEQIFGHNLEEMVELSPLTWIPLIPLLSLLNSIDLDNEIVSASSLNAPASSGLFITSQYFFMPSVLFTLVGLAWGVFNFWKMKIVKNMLIPTLVKDGINGPATLLPPRYQDEELRSAVNTSPGPVAFIERIVGGKEARNKHEELFGAAGQNAPEIYRTSIKFHTWLCVAQIVFFTNQIVFRDYFALIDYNSGLLSADAIGDFNSLVPELGLYLVFVILAVVQLFLAPTSFLNFCTATSTEYMTQTWALDIAKKESMENKPEIIQEIVPSYSE
;
A
#
# COMPACT_ATOMS: atom_id res chain seq x y z
N MET A 1 -11.62 75.37 46.28
CA MET A 1 -11.36 75.44 44.83
C MET A 1 -11.65 74.06 44.28
N THR A 2 -12.80 73.91 43.65
CA THR A 2 -13.41 72.63 43.26
C THR A 2 -13.37 72.58 41.73
N SER A 3 -12.64 71.60 41.18
CA SER A 3 -12.44 71.42 39.73
C SER A 3 -13.52 70.52 39.16
N THR A 4 -14.48 71.12 38.45
CA THR A 4 -15.52 70.41 37.69
C THR A 4 -14.93 69.87 36.38
N ILE A 5 -14.76 68.55 36.30
CA ILE A 5 -14.42 67.85 35.06
C ILE A 5 -15.72 67.68 34.26
N ILE A 6 -15.81 68.39 33.13
CA ILE A 6 -16.91 68.28 32.17
C ILE A 6 -16.60 67.08 31.25
N SER A 7 -17.26 65.96 31.49
CA SER A 7 -17.26 64.80 30.58
C SER A 7 -18.14 65.13 29.38
N HIS A 8 -17.50 65.38 28.23
CA HIS A 8 -18.18 65.57 26.96
C HIS A 8 -18.58 64.19 26.41
N GLU A 9 -19.82 63.80 26.67
CA GLU A 9 -20.45 62.58 26.16
C GLU A 9 -20.61 62.73 24.63
N ARG A 10 -19.71 62.09 23.88
CA ARG A 10 -19.75 62.06 22.41
C ARG A 10 -20.83 61.05 22.03
N GLU A 11 -21.99 61.51 21.59
CA GLU A 11 -23.02 60.66 20.98
C GLU A 11 -22.40 59.92 19.79
N ILE A 12 -22.13 58.62 19.97
CA ILE A 12 -21.67 57.74 18.90
C ILE A 12 -22.90 57.48 18.02
N PRO A 13 -22.88 57.80 16.71
CA PRO A 13 -24.01 57.55 15.83
C PRO A 13 -24.33 56.05 15.83
N HIS A 14 -25.55 55.71 16.24
CA HIS A 14 -26.06 54.35 16.12
C HIS A 14 -25.99 53.92 14.65
N PRO A 15 -25.28 52.84 14.30
CA PRO A 15 -25.27 52.34 12.93
C PRO A 15 -26.67 51.86 12.57
N THR A 16 -27.42 52.72 11.88
CA THR A 16 -28.74 52.39 11.32
C THR A 16 -28.53 51.47 10.12
N GLY A 17 -28.74 50.18 10.36
CA GLY A 17 -28.81 49.15 9.32
C GLY A 17 -27.71 48.10 9.44
N ILE A 18 -27.70 47.32 10.51
CA ILE A 18 -27.11 45.97 10.43
C ILE A 18 -27.89 45.26 9.31
N SER A 19 -27.18 44.87 8.26
CA SER A 19 -27.84 44.30 7.09
C SER A 19 -28.51 42.97 7.48
N LEU A 20 -29.61 42.62 6.83
CA LEU A 20 -30.25 41.31 7.02
C LEU A 20 -29.23 40.16 6.88
N VAL A 21 -28.24 40.35 6.00
CA VAL A 21 -27.14 39.39 5.77
C VAL A 21 -26.29 39.23 7.03
N ASP A 22 -25.92 40.31 7.72
CA ASP A 22 -25.13 40.24 8.95
C ASP A 22 -25.89 39.50 10.06
N ASN A 23 -27.22 39.70 10.15
CA ASN A 23 -28.05 38.96 11.10
C ASN A 23 -28.16 37.45 10.79
N ILE A 24 -28.12 37.07 9.50
CA ILE A 24 -28.12 35.66 9.08
C ILE A 24 -26.74 35.03 9.34
N LEU A 25 -25.66 35.73 8.99
CA LEU A 25 -24.28 35.24 9.20
C LEU A 25 -23.89 35.20 10.68
N ALA A 26 -24.47 36.06 11.53
CA ALA A 26 -24.29 35.99 12.98
C ALA A 26 -25.12 34.88 13.65
N SER A 27 -26.05 34.25 12.92
CA SER A 27 -26.91 33.20 13.49
C SER A 27 -26.18 31.87 13.57
N THR A 28 -25.97 31.35 14.78
CA THR A 28 -25.45 29.99 15.02
C THR A 28 -26.30 28.93 14.31
N ALA A 29 -27.62 29.13 14.26
CA ALA A 29 -28.54 28.20 13.60
C ALA A 29 -28.30 28.10 12.08
N PHE A 30 -27.88 29.19 11.43
CA PHE A 30 -27.51 29.18 10.01
C PHE A 30 -26.28 28.30 9.78
N TRP A 31 -25.21 28.49 10.56
CA TRP A 31 -23.99 27.68 10.45
C TRP A 31 -24.22 26.22 10.79
N SER A 32 -24.96 25.91 11.87
CA SER A 32 -25.33 24.53 12.19
C SER A 32 -26.13 23.88 11.05
N SER A 33 -27.07 24.60 10.44
CA SER A 33 -27.83 24.09 9.29
C SER A 33 -26.95 23.85 8.07
N LEU A 34 -26.00 24.74 7.81
CA LEU A 34 -25.04 24.62 6.71
C LEU A 34 -24.11 23.42 6.91
N VAL A 35 -23.59 23.22 8.12
CA VAL A 35 -22.76 22.06 8.48
C VAL A 35 -23.55 20.76 8.34
N MET A 36 -24.79 20.72 8.86
CA MET A 36 -25.65 19.54 8.69
C MET A 36 -25.95 19.24 7.23
N LEU A 37 -26.23 20.27 6.40
CA LEU A 37 -26.44 20.09 4.97
C LEU A 37 -25.18 19.58 4.27
N ALA A 38 -24.00 20.07 4.65
CA ALA A 38 -22.71 19.60 4.14
C ALA A 38 -22.47 18.13 4.50
N ILE A 39 -22.74 17.72 5.74
CA ILE A 39 -22.62 16.33 6.19
C ILE A 39 -23.57 15.42 5.39
N ILE A 40 -24.85 15.80 5.25
CA ILE A 40 -25.82 15.02 4.46
C ILE A 40 -25.37 14.91 3.00
N SER A 41 -24.88 16.01 2.41
CA SER A 41 -24.40 16.01 1.03
C SER A 41 -23.17 15.11 0.85
N LEU A 42 -22.26 15.11 1.81
CA LEU A 42 -21.09 14.23 1.82
C LEU A 42 -21.49 12.75 1.94
N LEU A 43 -22.45 12.44 2.80
CA LEU A 43 -22.98 11.07 2.95
C LEU A 43 -23.64 10.57 1.65
N LEU A 44 -24.45 11.39 0.99
CA LEU A 44 -25.06 11.05 -0.30
C LEU A 44 -24.00 10.83 -1.39
N LEU A 45 -23.00 11.72 -1.46
CA LEU A 45 -21.89 11.58 -2.41
C LEU A 45 -21.09 10.30 -2.15
N TRP A 46 -20.85 9.98 -0.87
CA TRP A 46 -20.15 8.76 -0.46
C TRP A 46 -20.92 7.50 -0.84
N GLU A 47 -22.23 7.45 -0.58
CA GLU A 47 -23.10 6.33 -0.95
C GLU A 47 -23.09 6.09 -2.47
N GLU A 48 -23.28 7.17 -3.25
CA GLU A 48 -23.25 7.09 -4.72
C GLU A 48 -21.87 6.66 -5.25
N SER A 49 -20.79 7.12 -4.60
CA SER A 49 -19.43 6.73 -4.96
C SER A 49 -19.18 5.25 -4.70
N ILE A 50 -19.60 4.70 -3.56
CA ILE A 50 -19.49 3.27 -3.26
C ILE A 50 -20.34 2.45 -4.23
N HIS A 51 -21.57 2.89 -4.50
CA HIS A 51 -22.46 2.21 -5.43
C HIS A 51 -21.85 2.14 -6.83
N THR A 52 -21.35 3.28 -7.33
CA THR A 52 -20.63 3.36 -8.62
C THR A 52 -19.39 2.47 -8.62
N LEU A 53 -18.62 2.46 -7.53
CA LEU A 53 -17.42 1.64 -7.40
C LEU A 53 -17.77 0.14 -7.47
N ARG A 54 -18.76 -0.33 -6.69
CA ARG A 54 -19.20 -1.73 -6.68
C ARG A 54 -19.76 -2.20 -8.03
N GLN A 55 -20.37 -1.32 -8.82
CA GLN A 55 -20.90 -1.66 -10.14
C GLN A 55 -19.82 -1.82 -11.21
N ASN A 56 -18.70 -1.10 -11.09
CA ASN A 56 -17.63 -1.10 -12.07
C ASN A 56 -16.47 -2.05 -11.71
N LEU A 57 -16.46 -2.59 -10.49
CA LEU A 57 -15.42 -3.50 -10.03
C LEU A 57 -15.76 -4.96 -10.36
N PRO A 58 -14.74 -5.77 -10.69
CA PRO A 58 -14.90 -7.22 -10.69
C PRO A 58 -15.32 -7.72 -9.30
N GLN A 59 -16.11 -8.79 -9.26
CA GLN A 59 -16.70 -9.32 -8.02
C GLN A 59 -15.65 -9.65 -6.95
N THR A 60 -14.46 -10.09 -7.38
CA THR A 60 -13.30 -10.39 -6.54
C THR A 60 -12.81 -9.18 -5.74
N LEU A 61 -12.89 -7.98 -6.33
CA LEU A 61 -12.41 -6.74 -5.72
C LEU A 61 -13.49 -5.99 -4.96
N THR A 62 -14.76 -6.30 -5.22
CA THR A 62 -15.87 -5.82 -4.38
C THR A 62 -15.68 -6.25 -2.92
N VAL A 63 -15.20 -7.47 -2.68
CA VAL A 63 -14.91 -7.98 -1.32
C VAL A 63 -13.81 -7.16 -0.66
N VAL A 64 -12.76 -6.79 -1.41
CA VAL A 64 -11.67 -5.93 -0.91
C VAL A 64 -12.21 -4.56 -0.50
N VAL A 65 -13.03 -3.94 -1.35
CA VAL A 65 -13.65 -2.64 -1.05
C VAL A 65 -14.56 -2.74 0.17
N ASP A 66 -15.37 -3.79 0.28
CA ASP A 66 -16.25 -4.00 1.43
C ASP A 66 -15.46 -4.19 2.73
N SER A 67 -14.32 -4.89 2.67
CA SER A 67 -13.38 -4.99 3.80
C SER A 67 -12.80 -3.63 4.19
N MET A 68 -12.31 -2.84 3.22
CA MET A 68 -11.83 -1.47 3.47
C MET A 68 -12.90 -0.57 4.10
N LEU A 69 -14.13 -0.63 3.60
CA LEU A 69 -15.27 0.12 4.14
C LEU A 69 -15.63 -0.31 5.56
N GLY A 70 -15.58 -1.62 5.83
CA GLY A 70 -15.79 -2.19 7.15
C GLY A 70 -14.77 -1.68 8.16
N GLU A 71 -13.49 -1.61 7.78
CA GLU A 71 -12.41 -1.12 8.63
C GLU A 71 -12.51 0.40 8.88
N ILE A 72 -12.83 1.21 7.86
CA ILE A 72 -13.12 2.65 8.03
C ILE A 72 -14.29 2.84 9.00
N GLY A 73 -15.36 2.05 8.84
CA GLY A 73 -16.51 2.05 9.74
C GLY A 73 -16.13 1.66 11.17
N GLY A 74 -15.26 0.67 11.33
CA GLY A 74 -14.73 0.23 12.62
C GLY A 74 -13.92 1.32 13.32
N LEU A 75 -13.01 1.99 12.61
CA LEU A 75 -12.23 3.11 13.14
C LEU A 75 -13.12 4.30 13.54
N GLY A 76 -14.12 4.63 12.71
CA GLY A 76 -15.10 5.67 13.03
C GLY A 76 -15.95 5.32 14.26
N PHE A 77 -16.37 4.06 14.38
CA PHE A 77 -17.10 3.57 15.56
C PHE A 77 -16.26 3.63 16.82
N ILE A 78 -14.98 3.24 16.76
CA ILE A 78 -14.04 3.39 17.89
C ILE A 78 -13.95 4.86 18.27
N GLY A 79 -13.81 5.78 17.30
CA GLY A 79 -13.80 7.22 17.59
C GLY A 79 -15.04 7.71 18.32
N LEU A 80 -16.23 7.36 17.82
CA LEU A 80 -17.48 7.72 18.47
C LEU A 80 -17.61 7.09 19.86
N PHE A 81 -17.18 5.84 20.04
CA PHE A 81 -17.19 5.18 21.34
C PHE A 81 -16.26 5.89 22.33
N LEU A 82 -15.06 6.26 21.89
CA LEU A 82 -14.08 6.99 22.69
C LEU A 82 -14.59 8.38 23.04
N GLU A 83 -15.11 9.12 22.06
CA GLU A 83 -15.74 10.41 22.29
C GLU A 83 -16.87 10.27 23.31
N LEU A 84 -17.78 9.30 23.19
CA LEU A 84 -18.82 9.08 24.19
C LEU A 84 -18.26 8.69 25.57
N CYS A 85 -17.25 7.83 25.65
CA CYS A 85 -16.67 7.40 26.93
C CYS A 85 -15.83 8.48 27.62
N VAL A 86 -15.27 9.41 26.85
CA VAL A 86 -14.45 10.53 27.33
C VAL A 86 -15.32 11.75 27.63
N THR A 87 -16.27 12.11 26.75
CA THR A 87 -17.13 13.30 26.89
C THR A 87 -18.35 13.10 27.77
N SER A 88 -18.80 11.85 28.00
CA SER A 88 -19.95 11.55 28.84
C SER A 88 -19.65 11.83 30.32
N SER A 89 -19.81 13.10 30.70
CA SER A 89 -19.78 13.65 32.07
C SER A 89 -18.50 13.36 32.86
N SER A 90 -17.76 14.42 33.17
CA SER A 90 -16.58 14.45 34.06
C SER A 90 -16.73 13.68 35.39
N ASP A 91 -17.95 13.35 35.81
CA ASP A 91 -18.23 12.66 37.06
C ASP A 91 -18.38 11.12 36.95
N ARG A 92 -18.44 10.51 35.76
CA ARG A 92 -18.66 9.04 35.62
C ARG A 92 -17.91 8.40 34.45
N GLY A 93 -17.32 7.23 34.68
CA GLY A 93 -16.78 6.35 33.62
C GLY A 93 -15.26 6.38 33.45
N ILE A 94 -14.79 6.06 32.25
CA ILE A 94 -13.35 5.99 31.90
C ILE A 94 -12.73 7.38 31.93
N GLY A 95 -13.44 8.41 31.48
CA GLY A 95 -12.96 9.80 31.53
C GLY A 95 -12.53 10.25 32.92
N ARG A 96 -13.30 9.86 33.97
CA ARG A 96 -12.93 10.12 35.36
C ARG A 96 -11.67 9.38 35.80
N ILE A 97 -11.53 8.12 35.43
CA ILE A 97 -10.33 7.32 35.77
C ILE A 97 -9.10 7.91 35.10
N LEU A 98 -9.19 8.26 33.82
CA LEU A 98 -8.11 8.91 33.09
C LEU A 98 -7.79 10.28 33.69
N GLY A 99 -8.80 11.05 34.08
CA GLY A 99 -8.62 12.34 34.76
C GLY A 99 -7.94 12.21 36.12
N GLU A 100 -8.37 11.25 36.96
CA GLU A 100 -7.74 10.96 38.25
C GLU A 100 -6.27 10.52 38.08
N ILE A 101 -5.96 9.69 37.08
CA ILE A 101 -4.58 9.30 36.75
C ILE A 101 -3.78 10.50 36.23
N SER A 102 -4.37 11.30 35.34
CA SER A 102 -3.70 12.48 34.77
C SER A 102 -3.39 13.51 35.85
N GLU A 103 -4.33 13.77 36.77
CA GLU A 103 -4.12 14.69 37.89
C GLU A 103 -3.04 14.16 38.85
N GLU A 104 -3.05 12.86 39.19
CA GLU A 104 -2.06 12.26 40.09
C GLU A 104 -0.64 12.27 39.53
N PHE A 105 -0.47 11.99 38.22
CA PHE A 105 0.86 11.82 37.62
C PHE A 105 1.37 13.04 36.83
N LEU A 106 0.46 13.83 36.26
CA LEU A 106 0.78 14.97 35.38
C LEU A 106 0.32 16.32 35.96
N GLY A 107 -0.40 16.33 37.08
CA GLY A 107 -0.82 17.55 37.77
C GLY A 107 -2.08 18.22 37.19
N GLU A 108 -2.57 17.75 36.05
CA GLU A 108 -3.79 18.25 35.40
C GLU A 108 -4.66 17.09 34.91
N SER A 109 -5.98 17.16 35.15
CA SER A 109 -6.92 16.08 34.81
C SER A 109 -7.17 15.93 33.30
N GLU A 110 -6.86 16.93 32.48
CA GLU A 110 -7.23 16.97 31.06
C GLU A 110 -6.12 16.45 30.13
N ILE A 111 -4.85 16.47 30.55
CA ILE A 111 -3.71 16.13 29.69
C ILE A 111 -3.86 14.74 29.06
N LEU A 112 -4.12 13.69 29.84
CA LEU A 112 -4.27 12.35 29.26
C LEU A 112 -5.49 12.22 28.34
N LEU A 113 -6.57 12.97 28.60
CA LEU A 113 -7.76 12.93 27.77
C LEU A 113 -7.48 13.55 26.40
N GLU A 114 -6.81 14.68 26.38
CA GLU A 114 -6.47 15.37 25.14
C GLU A 114 -5.37 14.64 24.37
N VAL A 115 -4.35 14.06 25.03
CA VAL A 115 -3.39 13.16 24.39
C VAL A 115 -4.09 11.97 23.73
N PHE A 116 -5.10 11.43 24.41
CA PHE A 116 -5.85 10.30 23.91
C PHE A 116 -6.72 10.69 22.69
N GLU A 117 -7.37 11.84 22.73
CA GLU A 117 -8.08 12.42 21.58
C GLU A 117 -7.15 12.64 20.38
N ASN A 118 -5.97 13.23 20.61
CA ASN A 118 -4.98 13.46 19.56
C ASN A 118 -4.43 12.15 18.98
N LEU A 119 -4.19 11.14 19.82
CA LEU A 119 -3.75 9.82 19.35
C LEU A 119 -4.83 9.13 18.52
N HIS A 120 -6.10 9.23 18.93
CA HIS A 120 -7.23 8.71 18.15
C HIS A 120 -7.37 9.42 16.80
N ASN A 121 -7.30 10.75 16.77
CA ASN A 121 -7.32 11.54 15.54
C ASN A 121 -6.17 11.14 14.61
N ALA A 122 -4.95 11.00 15.14
CA ALA A 122 -3.80 10.55 14.37
C ALA A 122 -4.01 9.13 13.81
N PHE A 123 -4.57 8.20 14.59
CA PHE A 123 -4.90 6.86 14.09
C PHE A 123 -5.96 6.87 12.99
N PHE A 124 -6.97 7.74 13.11
CA PHE A 124 -7.98 7.92 12.09
C PHE A 124 -7.37 8.46 10.79
N GLU A 125 -6.50 9.47 10.87
CA GLU A 125 -5.77 10.01 9.72
C GLU A 125 -4.88 8.96 9.05
N VAL A 126 -4.13 8.17 9.85
CA VAL A 126 -3.32 7.06 9.35
C VAL A 126 -4.20 6.02 8.66
N GLY A 127 -5.36 5.69 9.25
CA GLY A 127 -6.34 4.80 8.66
C GLY A 127 -6.79 5.30 7.28
N ILE A 128 -7.26 6.54 7.18
CA ILE A 128 -7.68 7.14 5.91
C ILE A 128 -6.55 7.11 4.88
N ALA A 129 -5.35 7.56 5.26
CA ALA A 129 -4.20 7.57 4.37
C ALA A 129 -3.84 6.15 3.90
N PHE A 130 -3.93 5.15 4.78
CA PHE A 130 -3.69 3.75 4.45
C PHE A 130 -4.70 3.27 3.41
N PHE A 131 -5.98 3.59 3.58
CA PHE A 131 -7.01 3.22 2.60
C PHE A 131 -6.83 3.91 1.25
N LEU A 132 -6.40 5.18 1.23
CA LEU A 132 -6.09 5.86 -0.05
C LEU A 132 -4.93 5.19 -0.78
N VAL A 133 -3.91 4.77 -0.04
CA VAL A 133 -2.77 4.04 -0.59
C VAL A 133 -3.17 2.66 -1.07
N MET A 134 -3.91 1.90 -0.27
CA MET A 134 -4.43 0.60 -0.67
C MET A 134 -5.39 0.72 -1.85
N GLY A 135 -6.22 1.76 -1.91
CA GLY A 135 -7.05 2.08 -3.08
C GLY A 135 -6.21 2.36 -4.33
N THR A 136 -5.05 3.01 -4.18
CA THR A 136 -4.08 3.20 -5.28
C THR A 136 -3.45 1.87 -5.70
N VAL A 137 -3.14 0.97 -4.76
CA VAL A 137 -2.67 -0.40 -5.06
C VAL A 137 -3.75 -1.18 -5.81
N VAL A 138 -5.00 -1.18 -5.33
CA VAL A 138 -6.16 -1.81 -6.00
C VAL A 138 -6.29 -1.28 -7.42
N PHE A 139 -6.28 0.05 -7.60
CA PHE A 139 -6.36 0.67 -8.92
C PHE A 139 -5.19 0.27 -9.83
N ALA A 140 -3.97 0.25 -9.31
CA ALA A 140 -2.80 -0.17 -10.08
C ALA A 140 -2.91 -1.64 -10.50
N VAL A 141 -3.34 -2.53 -9.61
CA VAL A 141 -3.57 -3.96 -9.89
C VAL A 141 -4.67 -4.13 -10.94
N LEU A 142 -5.80 -3.45 -10.79
CA LEU A 142 -6.90 -3.44 -11.77
C LEU A 142 -6.44 -3.02 -13.15
N LYS A 143 -5.70 -1.91 -13.20
CA LYS A 143 -5.12 -1.44 -14.45
C LYS A 143 -4.24 -2.51 -15.08
N ARG A 144 -3.43 -3.23 -14.29
CA ARG A 144 -2.59 -4.32 -14.79
C ARG A 144 -3.40 -5.52 -15.29
N ILE A 145 -4.49 -5.89 -14.62
CA ILE A 145 -5.36 -6.99 -15.07
C ILE A 145 -6.06 -6.60 -16.38
N SER A 146 -6.52 -5.37 -16.51
CA SER A 146 -7.12 -4.84 -17.75
C SER A 146 -6.10 -4.83 -18.89
N GLU A 147 -4.90 -4.29 -18.64
CA GLU A 147 -3.79 -4.28 -19.60
C GLU A 147 -3.42 -5.71 -20.02
N LEU A 148 -3.37 -6.65 -19.08
CA LEU A 148 -3.10 -8.06 -19.37
C LEU A 148 -4.18 -8.66 -20.27
N SER A 149 -5.46 -8.39 -20.02
CA SER A 149 -6.56 -8.86 -20.88
C SER A 149 -6.48 -8.28 -22.29
N GLU A 150 -6.13 -6.99 -22.42
CA GLU A 150 -5.97 -6.34 -23.73
C GLU A 150 -4.76 -6.90 -24.48
N ILE A 151 -3.62 -7.08 -23.81
CA ILE A 151 -2.39 -7.62 -24.41
C ILE A 151 -2.59 -9.09 -24.80
N SER A 152 -3.26 -9.88 -23.97
CA SER A 152 -3.60 -11.27 -24.27
C SER A 152 -4.41 -11.39 -25.55
N GLN A 153 -5.35 -10.46 -25.78
CA GLN A 153 -6.18 -10.41 -26.99
C GLN A 153 -5.44 -9.83 -28.21
N LEU A 154 -4.62 -8.80 -28.03
CA LEU A 154 -4.00 -8.06 -29.15
C LEU A 154 -2.66 -8.62 -29.60
N ALA A 155 -1.86 -9.13 -28.67
CA ALA A 155 -0.44 -9.34 -28.91
C ALA A 155 -0.11 -10.75 -29.41
N ILE A 156 -1.06 -11.70 -29.42
CA ILE A 156 -0.67 -13.11 -29.47
C ILE A 156 -1.53 -14.05 -30.32
N ASP A 157 -2.60 -13.54 -30.94
CA ASP A 157 -3.33 -14.27 -31.97
C ASP A 157 -3.12 -13.53 -33.30
N THR A 158 -1.92 -13.67 -33.87
CA THR A 158 -1.51 -12.96 -35.08
C THR A 158 -2.20 -13.55 -36.32
N ASP A 159 -2.48 -14.84 -36.31
CA ASP A 159 -3.15 -15.51 -37.42
C ASP A 159 -4.69 -15.57 -37.30
N GLY A 160 -5.25 -15.16 -36.15
CA GLY A 160 -6.68 -15.00 -35.92
C GLY A 160 -7.41 -16.32 -35.66
N ASP A 161 -6.70 -17.36 -35.26
CA ASP A 161 -7.26 -18.68 -34.98
C ASP A 161 -7.88 -18.79 -33.57
N GLY A 162 -7.70 -17.77 -32.73
CA GLY A 162 -8.20 -17.69 -31.36
C GLY A 162 -7.34 -18.43 -30.34
N GLU A 163 -6.20 -18.99 -30.76
CA GLU A 163 -5.19 -19.62 -29.94
C GLU A 163 -3.92 -18.76 -29.93
N VAL A 164 -3.00 -19.09 -29.03
CA VAL A 164 -1.79 -18.31 -28.79
C VAL A 164 -0.61 -19.26 -28.83
N SER A 165 0.07 -19.33 -29.96
CA SER A 165 1.21 -20.23 -30.14
C SER A 165 2.46 -19.70 -29.43
N LEU A 166 3.39 -20.60 -29.09
CA LEU A 166 4.69 -20.21 -28.52
C LEU A 166 5.50 -19.31 -29.46
N GLU A 167 5.31 -19.46 -30.78
CA GLU A 167 6.01 -18.66 -31.79
C GLU A 167 5.49 -17.22 -31.83
N GLU A 168 4.18 -17.03 -31.78
CA GLU A 168 3.56 -15.71 -31.66
C GLU A 168 3.97 -15.02 -30.37
N LEU A 169 3.95 -15.75 -29.26
CA LEU A 169 4.44 -15.24 -27.99
C LEU A 169 5.92 -14.84 -28.11
N ALA A 170 6.78 -15.69 -28.66
CA ALA A 170 8.20 -15.38 -28.78
C ALA A 170 8.47 -14.17 -29.71
N ASN A 171 7.66 -13.99 -30.74
CA ASN A 171 7.69 -12.81 -31.62
C ASN A 171 7.23 -11.55 -30.90
N ALA A 172 6.10 -11.60 -30.19
CA ALA A 172 5.56 -10.49 -29.43
C ALA A 172 6.51 -10.02 -28.33
N LEU A 173 7.21 -10.96 -27.69
CA LEU A 173 8.16 -10.68 -26.61
C LEU A 173 9.54 -10.28 -27.09
N ASN A 174 9.77 -10.28 -28.41
CA ASN A 174 11.08 -10.04 -29.01
C ASN A 174 12.18 -10.85 -28.31
N VAL A 175 11.90 -12.14 -28.06
CA VAL A 175 12.83 -13.03 -27.35
C VAL A 175 14.15 -13.06 -28.11
N GLU A 176 15.24 -12.68 -27.44
CA GLU A 176 16.57 -12.78 -28.03
C GLU A 176 16.80 -14.23 -28.48
N SER A 177 17.02 -14.43 -29.78
CA SER A 177 17.37 -15.73 -30.33
C SER A 177 18.65 -16.21 -29.65
N LEU A 178 18.55 -17.28 -28.87
CA LEU A 178 19.68 -17.91 -28.23
C LEU A 178 19.96 -19.19 -29.03
N ILE A 179 21.18 -19.39 -29.50
CA ILE A 179 21.53 -20.69 -30.08
C ILE A 179 21.61 -21.67 -28.91
N VAL A 180 20.53 -22.44 -28.72
CA VAL A 180 20.41 -23.40 -27.62
C VAL A 180 20.74 -24.80 -28.10
N ASP A 181 20.37 -25.16 -29.33
CA ASP A 181 20.82 -26.39 -29.98
C ASP A 181 22.28 -26.22 -30.45
N LEU A 182 23.22 -26.66 -29.60
CA LEU A 182 24.65 -26.51 -29.80
C LEU A 182 25.21 -27.59 -30.74
N ASP A 183 24.57 -28.75 -30.84
CA ASP A 183 25.01 -29.85 -31.69
C ASP A 183 24.23 -29.97 -33.03
N GLY A 184 23.11 -29.26 -33.15
CA GLY A 184 22.31 -29.14 -34.35
C GLY A 184 21.42 -30.35 -34.64
N ASP A 185 21.10 -31.17 -33.64
CA ASP A 185 20.28 -32.37 -33.81
C ASP A 185 18.76 -32.10 -33.85
N GLY A 186 18.36 -30.85 -33.62
CA GLY A 186 16.98 -30.38 -33.61
C GLY A 186 16.22 -30.70 -32.31
N LYS A 187 16.91 -31.10 -31.24
CA LYS A 187 16.35 -31.38 -29.92
C LYS A 187 17.20 -30.73 -28.85
N LEU A 188 16.55 -30.18 -27.82
CA LEU A 188 17.27 -29.65 -26.67
C LEU A 188 17.60 -30.77 -25.70
N SER A 189 18.90 -31.05 -25.55
CA SER A 189 19.42 -31.93 -24.50
C SER A 189 19.33 -31.25 -23.12
N ASP A 190 19.35 -32.05 -22.04
CA ASP A 190 19.31 -31.53 -20.67
C ASP A 190 20.44 -30.52 -20.39
N ASP A 191 21.62 -30.72 -20.97
CA ASP A 191 22.77 -29.84 -20.77
C ASP A 191 22.60 -28.50 -21.51
N GLU A 192 21.97 -28.50 -22.69
CA GLU A 192 21.63 -27.29 -23.45
C GLU A 192 20.54 -26.47 -22.77
N ILE A 193 19.52 -27.14 -22.22
CA ILE A 193 18.48 -26.50 -21.40
C ILE A 193 19.13 -25.79 -20.20
N LYS A 194 19.99 -26.50 -19.45
CA LYS A 194 20.71 -25.90 -18.31
C LYS A 194 21.60 -24.74 -18.74
N PHE A 195 22.29 -24.86 -19.87
CA PHE A 195 23.10 -23.79 -20.43
C PHE A 195 22.25 -22.55 -20.75
N ALA A 196 21.09 -22.72 -21.40
CA ALA A 196 20.18 -21.64 -21.69
C ALA A 196 19.65 -20.96 -20.43
N LEU A 197 19.17 -21.73 -19.44
CA LEU A 197 18.67 -21.20 -18.17
C LEU A 197 19.72 -20.37 -17.39
N ARG A 198 21.01 -20.70 -17.56
CA ARG A 198 22.15 -19.96 -16.98
C ARG A 198 22.49 -18.69 -17.76
N LYS A 199 22.19 -18.64 -19.06
CA LYS A 199 22.43 -17.48 -19.92
C LYS A 199 21.37 -16.40 -19.79
N VAL A 200 20.16 -16.74 -19.35
CA VAL A 200 19.09 -15.76 -19.11
C VAL A 200 19.58 -14.68 -18.15
N LYS A 201 19.57 -13.44 -18.64
CA LYS A 201 20.04 -12.29 -17.88
C LYS A 201 19.06 -11.99 -16.75
N ASN A 202 19.52 -12.07 -15.52
CA ASN A 202 18.77 -11.55 -14.38
C ASN A 202 18.61 -10.04 -14.53
N ARG A 203 17.35 -9.56 -14.58
CA ARG A 203 17.06 -8.13 -14.51
C ARG A 203 17.62 -7.56 -13.22
N ASN A 204 18.17 -6.35 -13.24
CA ASN A 204 18.64 -5.68 -12.03
C ASN A 204 17.46 -5.12 -11.22
N PHE A 205 17.72 -4.54 -10.04
CA PHE A 205 16.66 -4.05 -9.14
C PHE A 205 15.72 -3.06 -9.85
N PHE A 206 16.28 -2.07 -10.55
CA PHE A 206 15.50 -1.03 -11.21
C PHE A 206 14.73 -1.54 -12.43
N GLY A 207 15.32 -2.43 -13.23
CA GLY A 207 14.65 -3.02 -14.39
C GLY A 207 13.40 -3.80 -14.02
N GLU A 208 13.37 -4.38 -12.82
CA GLU A 208 12.18 -5.02 -12.26
C GLU A 208 11.11 -3.98 -11.85
N ALA A 209 11.53 -2.92 -11.15
CA ALA A 209 10.62 -1.88 -10.70
C ALA A 209 10.01 -1.09 -11.88
N SER A 210 10.73 -1.03 -13.01
CA SER A 210 10.34 -0.30 -14.22
C SER A 210 9.70 -1.16 -15.30
N LEU A 211 9.30 -2.41 -15.02
CA LEU A 211 8.68 -3.28 -16.03
C LEU A 211 7.43 -2.63 -16.64
N THR A 212 7.35 -2.65 -17.97
CA THR A 212 6.18 -2.17 -18.71
C THR A 212 4.98 -3.10 -18.51
N ALA A 213 3.81 -2.66 -18.96
CA ALA A 213 2.61 -3.51 -18.97
C ALA A 213 2.82 -4.77 -19.84
N GLU A 214 3.41 -4.59 -21.02
CA GLU A 214 3.73 -5.64 -21.98
C GLU A 214 4.72 -6.65 -21.41
N GLU A 215 5.81 -6.19 -20.78
CA GLU A 215 6.78 -7.11 -20.16
C GLU A 215 6.16 -7.90 -19.00
N ARG A 216 5.25 -7.33 -18.22
CA ARG A 216 4.56 -8.09 -17.16
C ARG A 216 3.55 -9.07 -17.74
N ALA A 217 2.78 -8.65 -18.72
CA ALA A 217 1.84 -9.51 -19.42
C ALA A 217 2.57 -10.72 -20.02
N SER A 218 3.75 -10.49 -20.59
CA SER A 218 4.63 -11.54 -21.09
C SER A 218 4.93 -12.62 -20.06
N GLU A 219 5.31 -12.24 -18.85
CA GLU A 219 5.64 -13.20 -17.79
C GLU A 219 4.41 -14.04 -17.42
N ILE A 220 3.24 -13.41 -17.35
CA ILE A 220 1.98 -14.10 -17.04
C ILE A 220 1.58 -15.06 -18.16
N LEU A 221 1.82 -14.71 -19.42
CA LEU A 221 1.56 -15.57 -20.57
C LEU A 221 2.50 -16.77 -20.63
N LEU A 222 3.76 -16.61 -20.22
CA LEU A 222 4.68 -17.74 -20.05
C LEU A 222 4.20 -18.71 -18.98
N ILE A 223 3.75 -18.18 -17.84
CA ILE A 223 3.13 -18.96 -16.77
C ILE A 223 1.86 -19.66 -17.27
N ARG A 224 1.04 -18.98 -18.09
CA ARG A 224 -0.15 -19.58 -18.71
C ARG A 224 0.21 -20.82 -19.51
N GLN A 225 1.21 -20.73 -20.38
CA GLN A 225 1.63 -21.85 -21.24
C GLN A 225 2.07 -23.06 -20.40
N GLU A 226 2.81 -22.83 -19.32
CA GLU A 226 3.13 -23.88 -18.35
C GLU A 226 1.88 -24.48 -17.69
N PHE A 227 0.93 -23.63 -17.26
CA PHE A 227 -0.34 -24.08 -16.68
C PHE A 227 -1.16 -24.94 -17.64
N LEU A 228 -1.19 -24.60 -18.93
CA LEU A 228 -1.90 -25.39 -19.95
C LEU A 228 -1.35 -26.82 -19.98
N LEU A 229 -0.02 -26.96 -19.97
CA LEU A 229 0.68 -28.24 -20.00
C LEU A 229 0.48 -29.03 -18.70
N ASP A 230 0.74 -28.42 -17.55
CA ASP A 230 0.77 -29.11 -16.26
C ASP A 230 -0.62 -29.53 -15.77
N HIS A 231 -1.65 -28.75 -16.11
CA HIS A 231 -3.01 -28.99 -15.67
C HIS A 231 -3.95 -29.49 -16.78
N ASN A 232 -3.40 -29.80 -17.96
CA ASN A 232 -4.13 -30.27 -19.14
C ASN A 232 -5.35 -29.38 -19.43
N LEU A 233 -5.11 -28.07 -19.49
CA LEU A 233 -6.12 -27.06 -19.77
C LEU A 233 -6.21 -26.84 -21.28
N THR A 234 -7.33 -26.26 -21.72
CA THR A 234 -7.53 -25.90 -23.13
C THR A 234 -6.90 -24.54 -23.43
N ASP A 235 -6.55 -24.29 -24.70
CA ASP A 235 -6.03 -23.00 -25.17
C ASP A 235 -7.03 -21.84 -25.02
N SER A 236 -8.28 -22.12 -24.66
CA SER A 236 -9.27 -21.11 -24.26
C SER A 236 -9.17 -20.65 -22.81
N PHE A 237 -8.24 -21.20 -22.02
CA PHE A 237 -8.09 -20.85 -20.60
C PHE A 237 -7.59 -19.41 -20.44
N GLN A 238 -8.33 -18.63 -19.66
CA GLN A 238 -8.04 -17.23 -19.36
C GLN A 238 -7.24 -17.13 -18.05
N ILE A 239 -5.91 -17.04 -18.18
CA ILE A 239 -5.00 -16.92 -17.03
C ILE A 239 -5.26 -15.64 -16.22
N GLU A 240 -5.81 -14.62 -16.86
CA GLU A 240 -6.16 -13.33 -16.28
C GLU A 240 -7.20 -13.51 -15.18
N LYS A 241 -8.20 -14.37 -15.41
CA LYS A 241 -9.22 -14.71 -14.43
C LYS A 241 -8.65 -15.44 -13.24
N TYR A 242 -7.69 -16.35 -13.46
CA TYR A 242 -6.98 -16.98 -12.35
C TYR A 242 -6.24 -15.95 -11.49
N PHE A 243 -5.44 -15.08 -12.11
CA PHE A 243 -4.69 -14.06 -11.37
C PHE A 243 -5.61 -13.01 -10.71
N GLU A 244 -6.72 -12.64 -11.34
CA GLU A 244 -7.74 -11.74 -10.77
C GLU A 244 -8.26 -12.29 -9.42
N GLN A 245 -8.59 -13.58 -9.35
CA GLN A 245 -9.05 -14.24 -8.12
C GLN A 245 -7.96 -14.23 -7.04
N ILE A 246 -6.71 -14.54 -7.42
CA ILE A 246 -5.56 -14.57 -6.51
C ILE A 246 -5.24 -13.19 -5.95
N PHE A 247 -5.24 -12.17 -6.83
CA PHE A 247 -5.00 -10.80 -6.43
C PHE A 247 -6.10 -10.31 -5.52
N GLY A 248 -7.37 -10.55 -5.85
CA GLY A 248 -8.51 -10.18 -5.01
C GLY A 248 -8.41 -10.76 -3.60
N HIS A 249 -8.17 -12.07 -3.50
CA HIS A 249 -8.04 -12.75 -2.20
C HIS A 249 -6.84 -12.25 -1.38
N ASN A 250 -5.66 -12.11 -1.98
CA ASN A 250 -4.50 -11.62 -1.23
C ASN A 250 -4.63 -10.14 -0.85
N LEU A 251 -5.34 -9.36 -1.66
CA LEU A 251 -5.54 -7.93 -1.41
C LEU A 251 -6.59 -7.71 -0.31
N GLU A 252 -7.63 -8.55 -0.23
CA GLU A 252 -8.58 -8.60 0.89
C GLU A 252 -7.81 -8.77 2.21
N GLU A 253 -6.93 -9.78 2.27
CA GLU A 253 -6.10 -10.01 3.46
C GLU A 253 -5.10 -8.87 3.73
N MET A 254 -4.67 -8.13 2.71
CA MET A 254 -3.79 -6.97 2.87
C MET A 254 -4.51 -5.76 3.48
N VAL A 255 -5.79 -5.56 3.16
CA VAL A 255 -6.56 -4.39 3.62
C VAL A 255 -7.14 -4.55 5.02
N GLU A 256 -7.39 -5.77 5.48
CA GLU A 256 -7.86 -6.03 6.86
C GLU A 256 -6.86 -5.50 7.89
N LEU A 257 -7.24 -4.64 8.82
CA LEU A 257 -6.30 -4.10 9.80
C LEU A 257 -6.39 -4.88 11.11
N SER A 258 -5.36 -5.68 11.41
CA SER A 258 -5.28 -6.30 12.73
C SER A 258 -4.85 -5.25 13.77
N PRO A 259 -5.53 -5.14 14.94
CA PRO A 259 -5.07 -4.28 16.03
C PRO A 259 -3.60 -4.53 16.44
N LEU A 260 -3.10 -5.74 16.20
CA LEU A 260 -1.71 -6.10 16.50
C LEU A 260 -0.69 -5.40 15.60
N THR A 261 -1.07 -4.95 14.39
CA THR A 261 -0.15 -4.20 13.53
C THR A 261 0.25 -2.88 14.16
N TRP A 262 -0.55 -2.32 15.08
CA TRP A 262 -0.28 -1.07 15.78
C TRP A 262 0.78 -1.19 16.87
N ILE A 263 0.97 -2.37 17.47
CA ILE A 263 1.83 -2.56 18.64
C ILE A 263 3.25 -2.03 18.42
N PRO A 264 3.93 -2.27 17.28
CA PRO A 264 5.27 -1.75 17.05
C PRO A 264 5.36 -0.22 16.94
N LEU A 265 4.26 0.47 16.58
CA LEU A 265 4.24 1.93 16.52
C LEU A 265 4.01 2.58 17.86
N ILE A 266 3.31 1.93 18.79
CA ILE A 266 2.95 2.53 20.08
C ILE A 266 4.19 3.11 20.78
N PRO A 267 5.30 2.39 20.99
CA PRO A 267 6.48 2.95 21.65
C PRO A 267 7.06 4.17 20.92
N LEU A 268 7.03 4.17 19.59
CA LEU A 268 7.56 5.29 18.79
C LEU A 268 6.66 6.52 18.91
N LEU A 269 5.35 6.35 18.78
CA LEU A 269 4.38 7.42 18.92
C LEU A 269 4.38 7.99 20.34
N SER A 270 4.43 7.13 21.35
CA SER A 270 4.56 7.54 22.75
C SER A 270 5.84 8.33 23.01
N LEU A 271 6.95 7.90 22.41
CA LEU A 271 8.22 8.61 22.53
C LEU A 271 8.15 9.98 21.84
N LEU A 272 7.62 10.07 20.62
CA LEU A 272 7.51 11.35 19.92
C LEU A 272 6.55 12.32 20.62
N ASN A 273 5.43 11.82 21.13
CA ASN A 273 4.48 12.62 21.90
C ASN A 273 5.03 13.08 23.25
N SER A 274 6.06 12.42 23.80
CA SER A 274 6.62 12.86 25.08
C SER A 274 7.35 14.19 24.97
N ILE A 275 7.89 14.56 23.80
CA ILE A 275 8.45 15.92 23.59
C ILE A 275 7.36 16.96 23.77
N ASP A 276 6.23 16.75 23.12
CA ASP A 276 5.13 17.71 23.18
C ASP A 276 4.60 17.78 24.63
N LEU A 277 4.44 16.64 25.30
CA LEU A 277 4.02 16.60 26.71
C LEU A 277 5.00 17.27 27.68
N ASP A 278 6.30 17.09 27.49
CA ASP A 278 7.34 17.74 28.31
C ASP A 278 7.33 19.27 28.15
N ASN A 279 6.71 19.79 27.08
CA ASN A 279 6.57 21.21 26.78
C ASN A 279 5.13 21.71 26.93
N GLU A 280 4.27 20.97 27.63
CA GLU A 280 2.85 21.30 27.85
C GLU A 280 2.05 21.46 26.54
N ILE A 281 2.55 20.87 25.44
CA ILE A 281 1.88 20.87 24.14
C ILE A 281 1.09 19.59 24.06
N VAL A 282 -0.21 19.78 23.87
CA VAL A 282 -1.11 18.64 23.89
C VAL A 282 -1.51 18.24 22.47
N SER A 283 -1.52 19.18 21.52
CA SER A 283 -1.79 18.97 20.09
C SER A 283 -0.85 19.78 19.20
N ALA A 284 -0.49 19.28 18.02
CA ALA A 284 0.23 20.06 17.00
C ALA A 284 -0.55 21.29 16.49
N SER A 285 -1.86 21.35 16.78
CA SER A 285 -2.73 22.49 16.44
C SER A 285 -2.89 23.51 17.57
N SER A 286 -2.32 23.25 18.75
CA SER A 286 -2.45 24.14 19.90
C SER A 286 -1.68 25.45 19.69
N LEU A 287 -2.10 26.51 20.36
CA LEU A 287 -1.44 27.83 20.26
C LEU A 287 0.02 27.81 20.76
N ASN A 288 0.35 26.87 21.65
CA ASN A 288 1.71 26.67 22.15
C ASN A 288 2.52 25.63 21.37
N ALA A 289 1.97 25.01 20.32
CA ALA A 289 2.69 24.03 19.49
C ALA A 289 4.06 24.49 18.98
N PRO A 290 4.30 25.78 18.63
CA PRO A 290 5.64 26.24 18.26
C PRO A 290 6.72 26.01 19.33
N ALA A 291 6.36 25.84 20.61
CA ALA A 291 7.30 25.64 21.69
C ALA A 291 8.04 24.29 21.63
N SER A 292 7.58 23.29 20.85
CA SER A 292 8.33 22.06 20.59
C SER A 292 9.07 22.05 19.25
N SER A 293 8.86 23.06 18.40
CA SER A 293 9.51 23.12 17.10
C SER A 293 11.03 23.27 17.21
N GLY A 294 11.76 22.44 16.46
CA GLY A 294 13.22 22.36 16.51
C GLY A 294 13.77 21.47 17.64
N LEU A 295 12.92 20.95 18.53
CA LEU A 295 13.36 20.10 19.65
C LEU A 295 13.54 18.62 19.29
N PHE A 296 12.94 18.14 18.19
CA PHE A 296 12.96 16.74 17.80
C PHE A 296 14.35 16.29 17.35
N ILE A 297 15.14 17.19 16.74
CA ILE A 297 16.52 16.89 16.36
C ILE A 297 17.55 17.15 17.46
N THR A 298 17.24 18.02 18.43
CA THR A 298 18.19 18.37 19.51
C THR A 298 18.27 17.28 20.56
N SER A 299 17.15 16.60 20.82
CA SER A 299 17.13 15.47 21.73
C SER A 299 17.43 14.15 21.02
N GLN A 300 18.61 13.60 21.33
CA GLN A 300 19.11 12.34 20.77
C GLN A 300 18.18 11.16 21.03
N TYR A 301 17.41 11.20 22.13
CA TYR A 301 16.48 10.14 22.49
C TYR A 301 15.32 10.01 21.50
N PHE A 302 14.92 11.08 20.81
CA PHE A 302 13.86 11.06 19.81
C PHE A 302 14.42 10.93 18.41
N PHE A 303 15.47 11.69 18.13
CA PHE A 303 16.11 11.71 16.82
C PHE A 303 16.62 10.33 16.41
N MET A 304 17.35 9.63 17.28
CA MET A 304 17.97 8.35 16.93
C MET A 304 16.95 7.25 16.63
N PRO A 305 15.87 7.07 17.39
CA PRO A 305 14.77 6.17 17.02
C PRO A 305 14.10 6.54 15.70
N SER A 306 13.81 7.82 15.40
CA SER A 306 13.22 8.21 14.12
C SER A 306 14.14 7.86 12.93
N VAL A 307 15.44 8.12 13.06
CA VAL A 307 16.45 7.72 12.05
C VAL A 307 16.48 6.22 11.89
N LEU A 308 16.63 5.47 12.99
CA LEU A 308 16.70 4.02 12.98
C LEU A 308 15.45 3.42 12.33
N PHE A 309 14.28 3.93 12.70
CA PHE A 309 13.00 3.47 12.20
C PHE A 309 12.84 3.72 10.70
N THR A 310 13.25 4.89 10.21
CA THR A 310 13.26 5.23 8.78
C THR A 310 14.22 4.32 8.01
N LEU A 311 15.43 4.08 8.54
CA LEU A 311 16.42 3.20 7.91
C LEU A 311 15.99 1.73 7.90
N VAL A 312 15.41 1.25 9.00
CA VAL A 312 14.86 -0.11 9.10
C VAL A 312 13.69 -0.27 8.14
N GLY A 313 12.77 0.69 8.07
CA GLY A 313 11.68 0.70 7.10
C GLY A 313 12.19 0.60 5.66
N LEU A 314 13.19 1.41 5.31
CA LEU A 314 13.79 1.41 3.97
C LEU A 314 14.44 0.06 3.65
N ALA A 315 15.26 -0.46 4.56
CA ALA A 315 15.89 -1.77 4.40
C ALA A 315 14.84 -2.89 4.27
N TRP A 316 13.75 -2.81 5.03
CA TRP A 316 12.65 -3.77 5.01
C TRP A 316 11.88 -3.75 3.68
N GLY A 317 11.55 -2.57 3.17
CA GLY A 317 10.89 -2.41 1.87
C GLY A 317 11.74 -2.93 0.71
N VAL A 318 13.02 -2.58 0.69
CA VAL A 318 13.99 -3.10 -0.29
C VAL A 318 14.13 -4.62 -0.16
N PHE A 319 14.16 -5.15 1.06
CA PHE A 319 14.23 -6.59 1.31
C PHE A 319 13.01 -7.34 0.76
N ASN A 320 11.78 -6.90 1.08
CA ASN A 320 10.55 -7.50 0.57
C ASN A 320 10.55 -7.52 -0.96
N PHE A 321 10.85 -6.39 -1.60
CA PHE A 321 10.94 -6.29 -3.05
C PHE A 321 11.99 -7.24 -3.63
N TRP A 322 13.22 -7.20 -3.09
CA TRP A 322 14.33 -8.02 -3.53
C TRP A 322 14.03 -9.52 -3.42
N LYS A 323 13.45 -9.93 -2.30
CA LYS A 323 13.08 -11.34 -2.06
C LYS A 323 12.03 -11.79 -3.06
N MET A 324 10.91 -11.08 -3.16
CA MET A 324 9.81 -11.47 -4.06
C MET A 324 10.25 -11.49 -5.52
N LYS A 325 11.08 -10.52 -5.91
CA LYS A 325 11.70 -10.50 -7.23
C LYS A 325 12.55 -11.76 -7.48
N ILE A 326 13.45 -12.13 -6.57
CA ILE A 326 14.32 -13.30 -6.78
C ILE A 326 13.49 -14.56 -6.92
N VAL A 327 12.52 -14.77 -6.03
CA VAL A 327 11.66 -15.94 -6.07
C VAL A 327 10.88 -15.97 -7.39
N LYS A 328 10.23 -14.87 -7.77
CA LYS A 328 9.51 -14.76 -9.04
C LYS A 328 10.40 -15.10 -10.25
N ASN A 329 11.61 -14.54 -10.32
CA ASN A 329 12.53 -14.77 -11.44
C ASN A 329 13.07 -16.20 -11.53
N MET A 330 12.92 -16.99 -10.46
CA MET A 330 13.23 -18.42 -10.47
C MET A 330 12.03 -19.27 -10.91
N LEU A 331 10.81 -18.73 -10.79
CA LEU A 331 9.54 -19.41 -11.10
C LEU A 331 9.04 -19.16 -12.52
N ILE A 332 9.35 -18.00 -13.13
CA ILE A 332 8.89 -17.72 -14.49
C ILE A 332 9.61 -18.67 -15.48
N PRO A 333 8.86 -19.42 -16.32
CA PRO A 333 9.42 -20.22 -17.41
C PRO A 333 10.25 -19.36 -18.36
N THR A 334 11.25 -19.96 -19.01
CA THR A 334 12.09 -19.23 -19.97
C THR A 334 11.71 -19.59 -21.38
N LEU A 335 11.23 -18.62 -22.16
CA LEU A 335 11.05 -18.80 -23.60
C LEU A 335 12.37 -18.59 -24.33
N VAL A 336 12.75 -19.53 -25.18
CA VAL A 336 13.92 -19.45 -26.04
C VAL A 336 13.54 -19.75 -27.49
N LYS A 337 14.21 -19.11 -28.44
CA LYS A 337 14.15 -19.46 -29.86
C LYS A 337 15.47 -20.07 -30.28
N ASP A 338 15.42 -21.23 -30.94
CA ASP A 338 16.61 -21.87 -31.46
C ASP A 338 17.13 -21.17 -32.73
N GLY A 339 17.99 -20.17 -32.53
CA GLY A 339 18.43 -19.31 -33.64
C GLY A 339 17.32 -18.42 -34.20
N ILE A 340 17.55 -17.84 -35.40
CA ILE A 340 16.67 -16.80 -35.98
C ILE A 340 15.36 -17.41 -36.51
N ASN A 341 15.41 -18.64 -37.02
CA ASN A 341 14.28 -19.31 -37.68
C ASN A 341 13.87 -20.62 -37.01
N GLY A 342 14.48 -20.99 -35.87
CA GLY A 342 14.09 -22.20 -35.16
C GLY A 342 12.84 -21.99 -34.31
N PRO A 343 12.18 -23.08 -33.92
CA PRO A 343 10.93 -23.03 -33.17
C PRO A 343 11.15 -22.42 -31.78
N ALA A 344 10.21 -21.60 -31.34
CA ALA A 344 10.13 -21.20 -29.93
C ALA A 344 9.87 -22.42 -29.03
N THR A 345 10.67 -22.55 -27.97
CA THR A 345 10.54 -23.60 -26.98
C THR A 345 10.44 -22.99 -25.59
N LEU A 346 9.47 -23.46 -24.80
CA LEU A 346 9.34 -23.08 -23.40
C LEU A 346 10.22 -23.99 -22.55
N LEU A 347 11.23 -23.43 -21.90
CA LEU A 347 12.07 -24.13 -20.94
C LEU A 347 11.42 -24.11 -19.56
N PRO A 348 11.67 -25.16 -18.74
CA PRO A 348 11.16 -25.20 -17.38
C PRO A 348 11.67 -24.01 -16.54
N PRO A 349 10.97 -23.69 -15.44
CA PRO A 349 11.43 -22.71 -14.47
C PRO A 349 12.84 -22.99 -13.94
N ARG A 350 13.59 -21.92 -13.70
CA ARG A 350 15.01 -21.97 -13.37
C ARG A 350 15.31 -22.67 -12.06
N TYR A 351 14.35 -22.73 -11.14
CA TYR A 351 14.52 -23.46 -9.88
C TYR A 351 14.60 -24.98 -10.05
N GLN A 352 14.20 -25.52 -11.22
CA GLN A 352 14.33 -26.94 -11.50
C GLN A 352 15.79 -27.37 -11.70
N ASP A 353 16.68 -26.46 -12.15
CA ASP A 353 18.13 -26.69 -12.17
C ASP A 353 18.71 -26.57 -10.74
N GLU A 354 19.31 -27.65 -10.26
CA GLU A 354 19.82 -27.75 -8.89
C GLU A 354 20.98 -26.78 -8.61
N GLU A 355 21.82 -26.50 -9.61
CA GLU A 355 22.96 -25.58 -9.47
C GLU A 355 22.48 -24.13 -9.34
N LEU A 356 21.54 -23.69 -10.20
CA LEU A 356 20.91 -22.38 -10.13
C LEU A 356 20.13 -22.21 -8.82
N ARG A 357 19.34 -23.22 -8.43
CA ARG A 357 18.59 -23.18 -7.17
C ARG A 357 19.49 -23.09 -5.95
N SER A 358 20.54 -23.91 -5.88
CA SER A 358 21.49 -23.88 -4.74
C SER A 358 22.37 -22.62 -4.72
N ALA A 359 22.60 -21.99 -5.87
CA ALA A 359 23.29 -20.70 -5.94
C ALA A 359 22.44 -19.53 -5.42
N VAL A 360 21.10 -19.68 -5.39
CA VAL A 360 20.18 -18.64 -4.91
C VAL A 360 19.94 -18.81 -3.41
N ASN A 361 20.66 -18.02 -2.61
CA ASN A 361 20.39 -17.90 -1.18
C ASN A 361 19.46 -16.72 -0.89
N THR A 362 18.17 -17.01 -0.72
CA THR A 362 17.17 -15.98 -0.41
C THR A 362 17.08 -15.63 1.08
N SER A 363 17.77 -16.36 1.96
CA SER A 363 17.72 -16.16 3.42
C SER A 363 19.12 -16.10 4.04
N PRO A 364 19.94 -15.08 3.69
CA PRO A 364 21.29 -14.97 4.21
C PRO A 364 21.32 -14.59 5.70
N GLY A 365 22.14 -15.30 6.48
CA GLY A 365 22.53 -14.94 7.85
C GLY A 365 21.36 -14.53 8.77
N PRO A 366 21.26 -13.24 9.15
CA PRO A 366 20.21 -12.76 10.05
C PRO A 366 18.79 -12.87 9.47
N VAL A 367 18.63 -12.88 8.15
CA VAL A 367 17.31 -13.05 7.51
C VAL A 367 16.71 -14.41 7.86
N ALA A 368 17.50 -15.49 7.75
CA ALA A 368 17.05 -16.83 8.11
C ALA A 368 16.65 -16.92 9.58
N PHE A 369 17.35 -16.21 10.46
CA PHE A 369 17.01 -16.15 11.88
C PHE A 369 15.66 -15.45 12.11
N ILE A 370 15.44 -14.30 11.48
CA ILE A 370 14.17 -13.56 11.58
C ILE A 370 13.02 -14.40 11.03
N GLU A 371 13.17 -14.98 9.84
CA GLU A 371 12.16 -15.85 9.24
C GLU A 371 11.77 -17.01 10.16
N ARG A 372 12.74 -17.66 10.82
CA ARG A 372 12.46 -18.73 11.79
C ARG A 372 11.72 -18.22 13.03
N ILE A 373 12.06 -17.04 13.53
CA ILE A 373 11.37 -16.44 14.69
C ILE A 373 9.91 -16.12 14.36
N VAL A 374 9.64 -15.61 13.17
CA VAL A 374 8.27 -15.28 12.75
C VAL A 374 7.46 -16.49 12.29
N GLY A 375 7.96 -17.71 12.53
CA GLY A 375 7.23 -18.95 12.28
C GLY A 375 7.60 -19.67 10.98
N GLY A 376 8.77 -19.41 10.41
CA GLY A 376 9.30 -20.16 9.28
C GLY A 376 9.37 -21.66 9.56
N LYS A 377 9.02 -22.46 8.55
CA LYS A 377 8.99 -23.93 8.63
C LYS A 377 9.76 -24.51 7.46
N GLU A 378 10.22 -25.75 7.60
CA GLU A 378 10.90 -26.45 6.50
C GLU A 378 10.01 -26.53 5.25
N ALA A 379 10.64 -26.37 4.09
CA ALA A 379 9.99 -26.48 2.79
C ALA A 379 9.58 -27.93 2.50
N ARG A 380 8.40 -28.10 1.90
CA ARG A 380 7.83 -29.40 1.50
C ARG A 380 8.15 -29.76 0.06
N ASN A 381 8.50 -28.77 -0.76
CA ASN A 381 8.77 -28.92 -2.18
C ASN A 381 9.85 -27.92 -2.63
N LYS A 382 10.34 -28.11 -3.86
CA LYS A 382 11.43 -27.30 -4.44
C LYS A 382 11.08 -25.83 -4.63
N HIS A 383 9.80 -25.50 -4.80
CA HIS A 383 9.32 -24.12 -4.89
C HIS A 383 9.42 -23.46 -3.51
N GLU A 384 8.90 -24.08 -2.45
CA GLU A 384 8.99 -23.57 -1.07
C GLU A 384 10.43 -23.35 -0.60
N GLU A 385 11.40 -24.14 -1.09
CA GLU A 385 12.83 -23.95 -0.82
C GLU A 385 13.34 -22.57 -1.29
N LEU A 386 12.75 -21.99 -2.35
CA LEU A 386 13.11 -20.66 -2.84
C LEU A 386 12.85 -19.56 -1.82
N PHE A 387 11.94 -19.79 -0.88
CA PHE A 387 11.69 -18.84 0.21
C PHE A 387 12.67 -19.00 1.39
N GLY A 388 13.62 -19.94 1.29
CA GLY A 388 14.68 -20.14 2.28
C GLY A 388 14.11 -20.59 3.63
N ALA A 389 14.41 -19.87 4.71
CA ALA A 389 14.00 -20.32 6.05
C ALA A 389 12.51 -20.09 6.37
N ALA A 390 11.79 -19.32 5.55
CA ALA A 390 10.34 -19.21 5.64
C ALA A 390 9.62 -20.50 5.18
N GLY A 391 10.17 -21.18 4.16
CA GLY A 391 9.68 -22.43 3.58
C GLY A 391 8.17 -22.45 3.33
N GLN A 392 7.45 -23.45 3.87
CA GLN A 392 6.01 -23.60 3.61
C GLN A 392 5.13 -22.47 4.16
N ASN A 393 5.61 -21.72 5.15
CA ASN A 393 4.88 -20.60 5.75
C ASN A 393 5.16 -19.27 5.04
N ALA A 394 5.93 -19.29 3.94
CA ALA A 394 6.32 -18.08 3.24
C ALA A 394 5.16 -17.21 2.75
N PRO A 395 4.04 -17.75 2.20
CA PRO A 395 2.93 -16.90 1.77
C PRO A 395 2.39 -16.01 2.90
N GLU A 396 2.13 -16.58 4.08
CA GLU A 396 1.62 -15.84 5.23
C GLU A 396 2.65 -14.84 5.77
N ILE A 397 3.92 -15.25 5.92
CA ILE A 397 4.99 -14.40 6.44
C ILE A 397 5.23 -13.18 5.53
N TYR A 398 5.34 -13.39 4.22
CA TYR A 398 5.66 -12.31 3.29
C TYR A 398 4.47 -11.40 3.01
N ARG A 399 3.23 -11.92 3.00
CA ARG A 399 2.02 -11.10 2.96
C ARG A 399 1.96 -10.16 4.16
N THR A 400 2.09 -10.70 5.37
CA THR A 400 2.10 -9.90 6.61
C THR A 400 3.27 -8.91 6.64
N SER A 401 4.44 -9.31 6.12
CA SER A 401 5.61 -8.42 5.99
C SER A 401 5.35 -7.24 5.05
N ILE A 402 4.78 -7.46 3.87
CA ILE A 402 4.47 -6.41 2.89
C ILE A 402 3.37 -5.49 3.42
N LYS A 403 2.35 -6.08 4.07
CA LYS A 403 1.27 -5.35 4.75
C LYS A 403 1.80 -4.43 5.83
N PHE A 404 2.60 -4.98 6.75
CA PHE A 404 3.20 -4.22 7.84
C PHE A 404 4.11 -3.11 7.33
N HIS A 405 4.93 -3.38 6.30
CA HIS A 405 5.79 -2.36 5.68
C HIS A 405 5.01 -1.24 5.01
N THR A 406 3.93 -1.56 4.27
CA THR A 406 3.06 -0.58 3.62
C THR A 406 2.43 0.34 4.66
N TRP A 407 1.84 -0.26 5.69
CA TRP A 407 1.22 0.46 6.79
C TRP A 407 2.23 1.33 7.57
N LEU A 408 3.43 0.80 7.80
CA LEU A 408 4.55 1.50 8.43
C LEU A 408 4.92 2.78 7.66
N CYS A 409 5.02 2.70 6.33
CA CYS A 409 5.31 3.86 5.48
C CYS A 409 4.22 4.93 5.60
N VAL A 410 2.95 4.52 5.57
CA VAL A 410 1.82 5.43 5.71
C VAL A 410 1.84 6.13 7.07
N ALA A 411 2.06 5.38 8.14
CA ALA A 411 2.14 5.94 9.48
C ALA A 411 3.30 6.96 9.61
N GLN A 412 4.46 6.67 9.03
CA GLN A 412 5.58 7.62 8.99
C GLN A 412 5.21 8.90 8.22
N ILE A 413 4.58 8.78 7.06
CA ILE A 413 4.16 9.93 6.24
C ILE A 413 3.21 10.81 7.05
N VAL A 414 2.13 10.25 7.58
CA VAL A 414 1.09 10.99 8.30
C VAL A 414 1.69 11.62 9.55
N PHE A 415 2.41 10.83 10.36
CA PHE A 415 2.96 11.32 11.63
C PHE A 415 4.02 12.40 11.41
N PHE A 416 5.03 12.16 10.59
CA PHE A 416 6.09 13.15 10.36
C PHE A 416 5.55 14.41 9.67
N THR A 417 4.56 14.28 8.78
CA THR A 417 3.95 15.43 8.12
C THR A 417 3.16 16.27 9.11
N ASN A 418 2.26 15.66 9.87
CA ASN A 418 1.31 16.39 10.71
C ASN A 418 1.95 16.90 12.00
N GLN A 419 2.78 16.08 12.67
CA GLN A 419 3.33 16.43 13.97
C GLN A 419 4.56 17.34 13.88
N ILE A 420 5.35 17.22 12.80
CA ILE A 420 6.65 17.90 12.72
C ILE A 420 6.68 18.87 11.55
N VAL A 421 6.54 18.38 10.31
CA VAL A 421 6.72 19.22 9.11
C VAL A 421 5.75 20.40 9.07
N PHE A 422 4.45 20.17 9.26
CA PHE A 422 3.46 21.26 9.23
C PHE A 422 3.61 22.20 10.41
N ARG A 423 3.80 21.68 11.62
CA ARG A 423 4.02 22.50 12.82
C ARG A 423 5.21 23.44 12.63
N ASP A 424 6.36 22.91 12.23
CA ASP A 424 7.59 23.68 12.05
C ASP A 424 7.48 24.68 10.89
N TYR A 425 6.78 24.29 9.82
CA TYR A 425 6.49 25.18 8.71
C TYR A 425 5.62 26.37 9.14
N PHE A 426 4.55 26.13 9.92
CA PHE A 426 3.69 27.20 10.42
C PHE A 426 4.41 28.09 11.43
N ALA A 427 5.21 27.52 12.35
CA ALA A 427 6.05 28.30 13.27
C ALA A 427 7.00 29.25 12.51
N LEU A 428 7.59 28.79 11.40
CA LEU A 428 8.44 29.62 10.54
C LEU A 428 7.66 30.73 9.82
N ILE A 429 6.43 30.47 9.37
CA ILE A 429 5.55 31.48 8.75
C ILE A 429 5.15 32.54 9.79
N ASP A 430 4.73 32.13 10.98
CA ASP A 430 4.28 33.03 12.03
C ASP A 430 5.42 33.89 12.56
N TYR A 431 6.62 33.33 12.65
CA TYR A 431 7.82 34.12 12.92
C TYR A 431 8.10 35.17 11.82
N ASN A 432 8.10 34.77 10.55
CA ASN A 432 8.38 35.67 9.43
C ASN A 432 7.32 36.77 9.24
N SER A 433 6.08 36.51 9.65
CA SER A 433 4.99 37.49 9.64
C SER A 433 4.99 38.42 10.86
N GLY A 434 5.84 38.14 11.86
CA GLY A 434 5.91 38.89 13.12
C GLY A 434 4.79 38.56 14.12
N LEU A 435 4.05 37.46 13.88
CA LEU A 435 3.05 36.94 14.81
C LEU A 435 3.69 36.19 15.98
N LEU A 436 4.84 35.56 15.75
CA LEU A 436 5.61 34.83 16.77
C LEU A 436 6.97 35.48 17.01
N SER A 437 7.41 35.53 18.27
CA SER A 437 8.82 35.83 18.60
C SER A 437 9.68 34.58 18.50
N ALA A 438 10.99 34.73 18.30
CA ALA A 438 11.92 33.59 18.30
C ALA A 438 11.90 32.83 19.64
N ASP A 439 11.65 33.52 20.76
CA ASP A 439 11.59 32.93 22.10
C ASP A 439 10.35 32.04 22.33
N ALA A 440 9.34 32.15 21.45
CA ALA A 440 8.16 31.28 21.49
C ALA A 440 8.37 29.97 20.70
N ILE A 441 9.53 29.80 20.05
CA ILE A 441 9.93 28.60 19.33
C ILE A 441 10.90 27.82 20.20
N GLY A 442 10.70 26.50 20.34
CA GLY A 442 11.50 25.64 21.22
C GLY A 442 13.01 25.76 20.99
N ASP A 443 13.46 25.48 19.76
CA ASP A 443 14.81 25.82 19.31
C ASP A 443 14.81 26.37 17.89
N PHE A 444 14.78 27.70 17.79
CA PHE A 444 14.79 28.41 16.51
C PHE A 444 15.99 28.06 15.60
N ASN A 445 17.17 27.76 16.16
CA ASN A 445 18.34 27.45 15.35
C ASN A 445 18.24 26.06 14.71
N SER A 446 17.50 25.16 15.34
CA SER A 446 17.28 23.78 14.91
C SER A 446 16.03 23.61 14.05
N LEU A 447 15.12 24.60 14.03
CA LEU A 447 13.87 24.59 13.27
C LEU A 447 14.05 24.23 11.78
N VAL A 448 14.92 24.96 11.06
CA VAL A 448 15.10 24.74 9.62
C VAL A 448 15.79 23.39 9.32
N PRO A 449 16.86 22.98 10.05
CA PRO A 449 17.40 21.63 9.94
C PRO A 449 16.39 20.52 10.24
N GLU A 450 15.53 20.69 11.25
CA GLU A 450 14.47 19.73 11.63
C GLU A 450 13.48 19.55 10.49
N LEU A 451 12.90 20.65 10.00
CA LEU A 451 11.98 20.68 8.87
C LEU A 451 12.59 19.99 7.64
N GLY A 452 13.84 20.33 7.30
CA GLY A 452 14.54 19.74 6.17
C GLY A 452 14.75 18.23 6.30
N LEU A 453 15.10 17.77 7.50
CA LEU A 453 15.38 16.36 7.77
C LEU A 453 14.10 15.50 7.78
N TYR A 454 13.04 15.95 8.45
CA TYR A 454 11.79 15.23 8.47
C TYR A 454 11.09 15.24 7.12
N LEU A 455 11.26 16.29 6.30
CA LEU A 455 10.83 16.26 4.90
C LEU A 455 11.56 15.17 4.11
N VAL A 456 12.87 14.98 4.34
CA VAL A 456 13.61 13.86 3.74
C VAL A 456 13.05 12.51 4.20
N PHE A 457 12.68 12.34 5.48
CA PHE A 457 12.05 11.11 5.97
C PHE A 457 10.71 10.85 5.30
N VAL A 458 9.86 11.88 5.14
CA VAL A 458 8.59 11.77 4.41
C VAL A 458 8.84 11.35 2.96
N ILE A 459 9.79 11.97 2.27
CA ILE A 459 10.15 11.60 0.89
C ILE A 459 10.64 10.15 0.81
N LEU A 460 11.47 9.71 1.77
CA LEU A 460 11.93 8.33 1.82
C LEU A 460 10.79 7.33 2.06
N ALA A 461 9.83 7.66 2.93
CA ALA A 461 8.65 6.83 3.16
C ALA A 461 7.76 6.75 1.92
N VAL A 462 7.59 7.87 1.18
CA VAL A 462 6.90 7.89 -0.11
C VAL A 462 7.62 7.03 -1.16
N VAL A 463 8.94 7.13 -1.27
CA VAL A 463 9.75 6.28 -2.18
C VAL A 463 9.62 4.80 -1.84
N GLN A 464 9.61 4.45 -0.56
CA GLN A 464 9.36 3.06 -0.11
C GLN A 464 7.96 2.59 -0.51
N LEU A 465 6.96 3.44 -0.36
CA LEU A 465 5.58 3.14 -0.70
C LEU A 465 5.38 2.85 -2.19
N PHE A 466 6.15 3.51 -3.06
CA PHE A 466 6.17 3.20 -4.49
C PHE A 466 6.62 1.77 -4.82
N LEU A 467 7.36 1.09 -3.91
CA LEU A 467 7.76 -0.31 -4.09
C LEU A 467 6.67 -1.30 -3.68
N ALA A 468 5.69 -0.89 -2.87
CA ALA A 468 4.68 -1.80 -2.32
C ALA A 468 3.81 -2.45 -3.42
N PRO A 469 3.26 -1.74 -4.43
CA PRO A 469 2.47 -2.38 -5.49
C PRO A 469 3.27 -3.44 -6.26
N THR A 470 4.53 -3.17 -6.59
CA THR A 470 5.34 -4.14 -7.36
C THR A 470 5.79 -5.31 -6.48
N SER A 471 6.11 -5.06 -5.20
CA SER A 471 6.40 -6.14 -4.24
C SER A 471 5.20 -7.06 -4.06
N PHE A 472 3.99 -6.50 -3.97
CA PHE A 472 2.74 -7.25 -3.85
C PHE A 472 2.44 -8.06 -5.12
N LEU A 473 2.57 -7.46 -6.31
CA LEU A 473 2.39 -8.20 -7.57
C LEU A 473 3.39 -9.36 -7.70
N ASN A 474 4.66 -9.12 -7.38
CA ASN A 474 5.69 -10.16 -7.40
C ASN A 474 5.41 -11.25 -6.34
N PHE A 475 4.88 -10.87 -5.17
CA PHE A 475 4.43 -11.80 -4.15
C PHE A 475 3.32 -12.70 -4.68
N CYS A 476 2.26 -12.12 -5.24
CA CYS A 476 1.13 -12.88 -5.76
C CYS A 476 1.56 -13.84 -6.87
N THR A 477 2.41 -13.40 -7.81
CA THR A 477 2.99 -14.31 -8.82
C THR A 477 3.82 -15.41 -8.19
N ALA A 478 4.67 -15.08 -7.20
CA ALA A 478 5.48 -16.08 -6.52
C ALA A 478 4.65 -17.10 -5.73
N THR A 479 3.47 -16.74 -5.23
CA THR A 479 2.64 -17.63 -4.39
C THR A 479 1.45 -18.24 -5.12
N SER A 480 1.38 -18.11 -6.45
CA SER A 480 0.25 -18.61 -7.24
C SER A 480 0.64 -19.52 -8.40
N THR A 481 1.91 -19.87 -8.53
CA THR A 481 2.38 -20.76 -9.60
C THR A 481 2.86 -22.09 -9.05
N GLU A 482 2.95 -23.09 -9.93
CA GLU A 482 3.64 -24.35 -9.66
C GLU A 482 3.04 -25.09 -8.44
N TYR A 483 3.86 -25.54 -7.50
CA TYR A 483 3.41 -26.21 -6.27
C TYR A 483 2.57 -25.33 -5.32
N MET A 484 2.43 -24.04 -5.59
CA MET A 484 1.59 -23.10 -4.84
C MET A 484 0.33 -22.67 -5.61
N THR A 485 0.04 -23.30 -6.76
CA THR A 485 -1.20 -23.08 -7.49
C THR A 485 -2.40 -23.29 -6.57
N GLN A 486 -3.25 -22.28 -6.50
CA GLN A 486 -4.45 -22.30 -5.67
C GLN A 486 -5.57 -22.98 -6.45
N THR A 487 -5.84 -24.24 -6.12
CA THR A 487 -6.80 -25.06 -6.86
C THR A 487 -8.20 -24.43 -6.93
N TRP A 488 -8.63 -23.75 -5.86
CA TRP A 488 -9.92 -23.07 -5.83
C TRP A 488 -10.03 -21.95 -6.88
N ALA A 489 -8.97 -21.15 -7.07
CA ALA A 489 -8.94 -20.07 -8.05
C ALA A 489 -8.86 -20.64 -9.46
N LEU A 490 -8.10 -21.72 -9.63
CA LEU A 490 -7.98 -22.42 -10.90
C LEU A 490 -9.34 -23.01 -11.33
N ASP A 491 -10.08 -23.62 -10.41
CA ASP A 491 -11.40 -24.20 -10.71
C ASP A 491 -12.42 -23.13 -11.11
N ILE A 492 -12.41 -21.96 -10.46
CA ILE A 492 -13.24 -20.81 -10.84
C ILE A 492 -12.87 -20.33 -12.25
N ALA A 493 -11.57 -20.12 -12.52
CA ALA A 493 -11.09 -19.66 -13.81
C ALA A 493 -11.41 -20.64 -14.95
N LYS A 494 -11.32 -21.97 -14.69
CA LYS A 494 -11.75 -23.00 -15.66
C LYS A 494 -13.23 -22.87 -15.97
N LYS A 495 -14.07 -22.72 -14.94
CA LYS A 495 -15.52 -22.61 -15.11
C LYS A 495 -15.88 -21.36 -15.92
N GLU A 496 -15.32 -20.20 -15.58
CA GLU A 496 -15.55 -18.95 -16.30
C GLU A 496 -15.05 -19.01 -17.76
N SER A 497 -13.92 -19.67 -18.00
CA SER A 497 -13.38 -19.87 -19.37
C SER A 497 -14.30 -20.76 -20.22
N MET A 498 -15.03 -21.70 -19.61
CA MET A 498 -16.02 -22.53 -20.31
C MET A 498 -17.32 -21.78 -20.60
N GLU A 499 -17.77 -20.93 -19.68
CA GLU A 499 -19.00 -20.13 -19.81
C GLU A 499 -18.86 -18.98 -20.82
N ASN A 500 -17.66 -18.37 -20.91
CA ASN A 500 -17.36 -17.28 -21.82
C ASN A 500 -16.91 -17.73 -23.21
N LYS A 501 -17.04 -19.02 -23.56
CA LYS A 501 -16.78 -19.45 -24.93
C LYS A 501 -17.74 -18.63 -25.81
N PRO A 502 -17.23 -17.73 -26.68
CA PRO A 502 -18.10 -16.92 -27.50
C PRO A 502 -19.06 -17.91 -28.16
N GLU A 503 -20.37 -17.71 -27.99
CA GLU A 503 -21.32 -18.36 -28.87
C GLU A 503 -20.80 -17.98 -30.24
N ILE A 504 -20.17 -18.95 -30.93
CA ILE A 504 -19.78 -18.80 -32.32
C ILE A 504 -21.12 -18.47 -32.92
N ILE A 505 -21.35 -17.18 -33.16
CA ILE A 505 -22.43 -16.71 -34.00
C ILE A 505 -22.07 -17.46 -35.25
N GLN A 506 -22.73 -18.59 -35.48
CA GLN A 506 -22.71 -19.27 -36.75
C GLN A 506 -23.21 -18.18 -37.63
N GLU A 507 -22.29 -17.42 -38.24
CA GLU A 507 -22.59 -16.60 -39.38
C GLU A 507 -23.34 -17.59 -40.25
N ILE A 508 -24.65 -17.34 -40.36
CA ILE A 508 -25.50 -18.04 -41.28
C ILE A 508 -24.89 -17.63 -42.60
N VAL A 509 -23.88 -18.39 -43.06
CA VAL A 509 -23.34 -18.30 -44.39
C VAL A 509 -24.57 -18.58 -45.23
N PRO A 510 -25.17 -17.55 -45.88
CA PRO A 510 -26.33 -17.80 -46.68
C PRO A 510 -25.88 -18.80 -47.72
N SER A 511 -26.49 -19.99 -47.72
CA SER A 511 -26.20 -21.01 -48.70
C SER A 511 -26.59 -20.44 -50.06
N TYR A 512 -25.64 -19.82 -50.75
CA TYR A 512 -25.78 -19.55 -52.17
C TYR A 512 -25.74 -20.89 -52.87
N SER A 513 -26.93 -21.46 -53.09
CA SER A 513 -27.14 -22.52 -54.05
C SER A 513 -26.88 -21.96 -55.44
N GLU A 514 -25.84 -22.45 -56.11
CA GLU A 514 -25.80 -22.50 -57.57
C GLU A 514 -26.27 -23.87 -58.07
#